data_AF-A0A952KEH5-F1
#
_entry.id   AF-A0A952KEH5-F1
#
_cell.length_a   1.000
_cell.length_b   1.000
_cell.length_c   1.000
_cell.angle_alpha   90.00
_cell.angle_beta   90.00
_cell.angle_gamma   90.00
#
_symmetry.space_group_name_H-M   'P 1'
#
loop_
_entity.id
_entity.type
_entity.pdbx_description
1 polymer ?
#
loop_
_entity_poly.entity_id
_entity_poly.type
_entity_poly.pdbx_seq_one_letter_code
_entity_poly.pdbx_strand_id
1 'polypeptide(L)' 'MQHPASPIRVFLADDSALSRLRVAELLAAQGMVVAGQAETPESAVSGILATQPDVAVLDVQFENGT' A
#
# COMPACT_ATOMS: atom_id res chain seq x y z
N MET A 1 -16.40 18.35 -18.20
CA MET A 1 -16.97 17.22 -17.43
C MET A 1 -15.85 16.57 -16.65
N GLN A 2 -15.57 17.04 -15.44
CA GLN A 2 -14.56 16.44 -14.57
C GLN A 2 -15.19 15.17 -13.99
N HIS A 3 -14.74 13.99 -14.41
CA HIS A 3 -14.98 12.81 -13.60
C HIS A 3 -14.29 13.09 -12.25
N PRO A 4 -14.93 12.89 -11.08
CA PRO A 4 -14.12 12.70 -9.88
C PRO A 4 -13.30 11.44 -10.19
N ALA A 5 -12.02 11.62 -10.51
CA ALA A 5 -11.13 10.48 -10.67
C ALA A 5 -11.22 9.71 -9.35
N SER A 6 -11.58 8.43 -9.41
CA SER A 6 -11.65 7.58 -8.23
C SER A 6 -10.36 7.74 -7.40
N PRO A 7 -10.45 7.77 -6.06
CA PRO A 7 -9.27 7.96 -5.23
C PRO A 7 -8.24 6.86 -5.52
N ILE A 8 -6.97 7.24 -5.63
CA ILE A 8 -5.87 6.31 -5.90
C ILE A 8 -5.82 5.25 -4.79
N ARG A 9 -5.83 3.99 -5.18
CA ARG A 9 -5.78 2.82 -4.31
C ARG A 9 -4.35 2.37 -4.13
N VAL A 10 -3.87 2.40 -2.89
CA VAL A 10 -2.47 2.09 -2.55
C VAL A 10 -2.39 0.79 -1.75
N PHE A 11 -1.41 -0.05 -2.06
CA PHE A 11 -1.06 -1.21 -1.24
C PHE A 11 0.26 -0.95 -0.49
N LEU A 12 0.30 -1.23 0.82
CA LEU A 12 1.50 -1.03 1.64
C LEU A 12 2.18 -2.37 1.96
N ALA A 13 3.46 -2.47 1.69
CA ALA A 13 4.26 -3.66 1.94
C ALA A 13 5.49 -3.26 2.78
N ASP A 14 5.43 -3.54 4.07
CA ASP A 14 6.39 -3.07 5.08
C ASP A 14 6.19 -3.92 6.36
N ASP A 15 7.27 -4.44 6.94
CA ASP A 15 7.23 -5.29 8.14
C ASP A 15 7.00 -4.48 9.43
N SER A 16 7.25 -3.18 9.42
CA SER A 16 7.06 -2.26 10.53
C SER A 16 5.63 -1.71 10.57
N ALA A 17 4.86 -2.15 11.56
CA ALA A 17 3.51 -1.64 11.81
C ALA A 17 3.47 -0.12 12.01
N LEU A 18 4.51 0.47 12.62
CA LEU A 18 4.60 1.91 12.82
C LEU A 18 4.80 2.64 11.49
N SER A 19 5.67 2.12 10.62
CA SER A 19 5.90 2.68 9.28
C SER A 19 4.61 2.64 8.45
N ARG A 20 3.91 1.50 8.42
CA ARG A 20 2.61 1.38 7.72
C ARG A 20 1.58 2.38 8.22
N LEU A 21 1.46 2.57 9.53
CA LEU A 21 0.53 3.55 10.11
C LEU A 21 0.86 4.96 9.63
N ARG A 22 2.13 5.38 9.73
CA ARG A 22 2.57 6.72 9.34
C ARG A 22 2.38 6.99 7.85
N VAL A 23 2.71 6.02 7.00
CA VAL A 23 2.50 6.13 5.55
C VAL A 23 1.00 6.18 5.22
N ALA A 24 0.17 5.36 5.86
CA ALA A 24 -1.28 5.38 5.66
C ALA A 24 -1.89 6.74 6.03
N GLU A 25 -1.48 7.35 7.15
CA GLU A 25 -1.90 8.70 7.54
C GLU A 25 -1.53 9.76 6.49
N LEU A 26 -0.30 9.71 5.98
CA LEU A 26 0.18 10.63 4.94
C LEU A 26 -0.59 10.47 3.62
N LEU A 27 -0.85 9.24 3.20
CA LEU A 27 -1.63 8.94 1.99
C LEU A 27 -3.08 9.40 2.11
N ALA A 28 -3.71 9.16 3.26
CA ALA A 28 -5.07 9.62 3.54
C ALA A 28 -5.17 11.15 3.50
N ALA A 29 -4.17 11.87 4.02
CA ALA A 29 -4.10 13.33 3.94
C ALA A 29 -3.98 13.85 2.49
N GLN A 30 -3.58 13.01 1.54
CA GLN A 30 -3.52 13.33 0.10
C GLN A 30 -4.75 12.82 -0.68
N GLY A 31 -5.78 12.30 -0.01
CA GLY A 31 -6.99 11.80 -0.66
C GLY A 31 -6.83 10.42 -1.33
N MET A 32 -5.76 9.68 -1.00
CA MET A 32 -5.56 8.30 -1.42
C MET A 32 -6.15 7.33 -0.39
N VAL A 33 -6.43 6.10 -0.81
CA VAL A 33 -7.00 5.07 0.06
C VAL A 33 -6.12 3.83 0.09
N VAL A 34 -5.93 3.24 1.27
CA VAL A 34 -5.19 1.99 1.41
C VAL A 34 -6.13 0.82 1.07
N ALA A 35 -5.81 0.09 0.00
CA ALA A 35 -6.59 -1.06 -0.47
C ALA A 35 -6.17 -2.38 0.18
N GLY A 36 -4.98 -2.43 0.78
CA GLY A 36 -4.43 -3.59 1.47
C GLY A 36 -3.07 -3.31 2.07
N GLN A 37 -2.64 -4.17 2.99
CA GLN A 37 -1.33 -4.11 3.63
C GLN A 37 -0.75 -5.52 3.79
N ALA A 38 0.58 -5.63 3.81
CA ALA A 38 1.29 -6.87 4.06
C ALA A 38 2.58 -6.64 4.87
N GLU A 39 2.92 -7.65 5.66
CA GLU A 39 4.11 -7.70 6.53
C GLU A 39 5.21 -8.62 5.99
N THR A 40 4.92 -9.39 4.94
CA THR A 40 5.91 -10.26 4.29
C THR A 40 5.83 -10.13 2.76
N PRO A 41 6.92 -10.45 2.04
CA PRO A 41 6.92 -10.44 0.57
C PRO A 41 5.84 -11.32 -0.06
N GLU A 42 5.62 -12.53 0.47
CA GLU A 42 4.63 -13.48 -0.09
C GLU A 42 3.20 -12.98 0.09
N SER A 43 2.90 -12.40 1.26
CA SER A 43 1.61 -11.79 1.53
C SER A 43 1.41 -10.50 0.74
N ALA A 44 2.48 -9.75 0.47
CA ALA A 44 2.46 -8.57 -0.39
C ALA A 44 2.11 -8.94 -1.84
N VAL A 45 2.80 -9.92 -2.43
CA VAL A 45 2.50 -10.39 -3.80
C VAL A 45 1.05 -10.87 -3.90
N SER A 46 0.63 -11.74 -2.98
CA SER A 46 -0.73 -12.28 -2.96
C SER A 46 -1.79 -11.18 -2.80
N GLY A 47 -1.53 -10.23 -1.89
CA GLY A 47 -2.42 -9.11 -1.63
C GLY A 47 -2.52 -8.12 -2.78
N ILE A 48 -1.42 -7.80 -3.46
CA ILE A 48 -1.39 -6.94 -4.64
C ILE A 48 -2.21 -7.58 -5.77
N LEU A 49 -2.01 -8.87 -6.05
CA LEU A 49 -2.75 -9.57 -7.11
C LEU A 49 -4.25 -9.66 -6.80
N ALA A 50 -4.62 -9.86 -5.53
CA ALA A 50 -6.02 -9.96 -5.11
C ALA A 50 -6.73 -8.60 -5.10
N THR A 51 -6.03 -7.53 -4.72
CA THR A 51 -6.65 -6.20 -4.54
C THR A 51 -6.55 -5.31 -5.79
N GLN A 52 -5.61 -5.61 -6.70
CA GLN A 52 -5.30 -4.81 -7.89
C GLN A 52 -5.25 -3.31 -7.57
N PRO A 53 -4.29 -2.87 -6.72
CA PRO A 53 -4.11 -1.47 -6.39
C PRO A 53 -3.58 -0.70 -7.60
N ASP A 54 -3.76 0.63 -7.60
CA ASP A 54 -3.18 1.50 -8.62
C ASP A 54 -1.67 1.67 -8.42
N VAL A 55 -1.21 1.66 -7.16
CA VAL A 55 0.19 1.83 -6.76
C VAL A 55 0.51 0.93 -5.56
N ALA A 56 1.74 0.42 -5.48
CA ALA A 56 2.28 -0.23 -4.29
C ALA A 56 3.41 0.62 -3.68
N VAL A 57 3.46 0.71 -2.36
CA VAL A 57 4.57 1.28 -1.60
C VAL A 57 5.28 0.12 -0.91
N LEU A 58 6.55 -0.06 -1.24
CA LEU A 58 7.39 -1.11 -0.68
C LEU A 58 8.43 -0.47 0.23
N ASP A 59 8.62 -1.05 1.41
CA ASP A 59 9.80 -0.78 2.21
C ASP A 59 11.05 -1.25 1.46
N VAL A 60 12.13 -0.47 1.58
CA VAL A 60 13.41 -0.77 0.94
C VAL A 60 14.14 -1.89 1.69
N GLN A 61 13.95 -1.97 3.00
CA GLN A 61 14.57 -2.98 3.86
C GLN A 61 13.64 -4.15 4.13
N PHE A 62 12.62 -4.34 3.29
CA PHE A 62 11.55 -5.30 3.52
C PHE A 62 12.13 -6.70 3.77
N GLU A 63 12.12 -7.12 5.03
CA GLU A 63 12.88 -8.30 5.44
C GLU A 63 12.41 -9.53 4.65
N ASN A 64 13.37 -10.38 4.29
CA ASN A 64 13.17 -11.61 3.51
C ASN A 64 12.64 -11.42 2.07
N GLY A 65 12.72 -10.22 1.48
CA GLY A 65 12.47 -10.03 0.04
C GLY A 65 13.59 -10.63 -0.83
N THR A 66 13.53 -11.93 -1.14
CA THR A 66 14.46 -12.60 -2.07
C THR A 66 14.01 -12.53 -3.52
#